data_AF-A0A9P9JDX3-F1
#
_entry.id   AF-A0A9P9JDX3-F1
#
_cell.length_a   1.000
_cell.length_b   1.000
_cell.length_c   1.000
_cell.angle_alpha   90.00
_cell.angle_beta   90.00
_cell.angle_gamma   90.00
#
_symmetry.space_group_name_H-M   'P 1'
#
loop_
_entity.id
_entity.type
_entity.pdbx_description
1 polymer ?
#
loop_
_entity_poly.entity_id
_entity_poly.type
_entity_poly.pdbx_seq_one_letter_code
_entity_poly.pdbx_strand_id
1 'polypeptide(L)'
;MSPIQQRLPELNDLATDNITENVLLVVHVHDFARETRLSTEKLMAGIQFLTQVDQTCPDVRQEFVLLSDILRLSLLVDSIDHPKPPAGTEGRVLGPFRVHEAPSVQNESQEADNRCVIRSDPTSSLWFEAIVPVPYPIPNDGPVGKLLCILGFDPLITALYIKDSLYENSDAVFGVKAVLVVQLEPVDDVQARTYGVKEGTKLLRYDFVLD
;
A
#
# COMPACT_ATOMS: atom_id res chain seq x y z
N MET A 1 -24.17 0.24 2.49
CA MET A 1 -24.01 -0.87 3.46
C MET A 1 -22.55 -1.28 3.43
N SER A 2 -21.86 -1.25 4.57
CA SER A 2 -20.41 -1.51 4.65
C SER A 2 -20.09 -2.94 4.17
N PRO A 3 -19.19 -3.14 3.19
CA PRO A 3 -18.83 -4.47 2.69
C PRO A 3 -18.05 -5.35 3.69
N ILE A 4 -17.75 -4.87 4.89
CA ILE A 4 -16.71 -5.45 5.77
C ILE A 4 -17.28 -6.36 6.88
N GLN A 5 -18.60 -6.50 7.00
CA GLN A 5 -19.21 -7.46 7.93
C GLN A 5 -19.30 -8.88 7.34
N GLN A 6 -18.25 -9.37 6.67
CA GLN A 6 -18.15 -10.81 6.47
C GLN A 6 -17.90 -11.45 7.84
N ARG A 7 -18.87 -12.25 8.28
CA ARG A 7 -18.77 -13.05 9.50
C ARG A 7 -17.52 -13.92 9.35
N LEU A 8 -16.54 -13.74 10.24
CA LEU A 8 -15.36 -14.62 10.29
C LEU A 8 -15.86 -16.07 10.28
N PRO A 9 -15.35 -16.94 9.39
CA PRO A 9 -15.72 -18.35 9.39
C PRO A 9 -15.44 -18.95 10.77
N GLU A 10 -16.23 -19.95 11.18
CA GLU A 10 -15.97 -20.63 12.44
C GLU A 10 -14.55 -21.22 12.41
N LEU A 11 -13.83 -21.19 13.53
CA LEU A 11 -12.43 -21.66 13.61
C LEU A 11 -12.22 -23.09 13.06
N ASN A 12 -13.27 -23.91 13.06
CA ASN A 12 -13.26 -25.26 12.50
C ASN A 12 -13.20 -25.27 10.96
N ASP A 13 -13.72 -24.24 10.27
CA ASP A 13 -13.68 -24.13 8.81
C ASP A 13 -12.29 -23.69 8.32
N LEU A 14 -11.58 -22.83 9.07
CA LEU A 14 -10.21 -22.39 8.73
C LEU A 14 -9.16 -23.50 8.80
N ALA A 15 -9.42 -24.53 9.62
CA ALA A 15 -8.48 -25.62 9.83
C ALA A 15 -8.51 -26.64 8.66
N THR A 16 -9.66 -26.90 8.05
CA THR A 16 -9.80 -28.05 7.15
C THR A 16 -9.16 -27.83 5.78
N ASP A 17 -9.20 -26.59 5.25
CA ASP A 17 -8.68 -26.27 3.92
C ASP A 17 -7.20 -25.86 3.91
N ASN A 18 -6.63 -25.47 5.07
CA ASN A 18 -5.26 -24.93 5.20
C ASN A 18 -4.39 -25.69 6.23
N ILE A 19 -4.64 -26.98 6.46
CA ILE A 19 -3.94 -27.77 7.50
C ILE A 19 -2.41 -27.72 7.30
N THR A 20 -1.93 -27.74 6.05
CA THR A 20 -0.50 -27.76 5.74
C THR A 20 0.16 -26.44 6.12
N GLU A 21 -0.46 -25.32 5.75
CA GLU A 21 -0.02 -23.96 6.03
C GLU A 21 -0.03 -23.69 7.54
N ASN A 22 -1.08 -24.13 8.24
CA ASN A 22 -1.18 -24.02 9.70
C ASN A 22 -0.07 -24.81 10.42
N VAL A 23 0.26 -26.01 9.93
CA VAL A 23 1.39 -26.79 10.48
C VAL A 23 2.72 -26.09 10.23
N LEU A 24 2.94 -25.56 9.03
CA LEU A 24 4.17 -24.83 8.71
C LEU A 24 4.32 -23.54 9.51
N LEU A 25 3.21 -22.82 9.77
CA LEU A 25 3.22 -21.65 10.64
C LEU A 25 3.69 -22.02 12.05
N VAL A 26 3.17 -23.10 12.63
CA VAL A 26 3.61 -23.60 13.95
C VAL A 26 5.11 -23.92 13.94
N VAL A 27 5.61 -24.56 12.88
CA VAL A 27 7.03 -24.86 12.73
C VAL A 27 7.86 -23.57 12.74
N HIS A 28 7.52 -22.58 11.92
CA HIS A 28 8.25 -21.31 11.84
C HIS A 28 8.21 -20.51 13.15
N VAL A 29 7.07 -20.49 13.85
CA VAL A 29 6.95 -19.83 15.15
C VAL A 29 7.82 -20.53 16.21
N HIS A 30 7.87 -21.87 16.20
CA HIS A 30 8.74 -22.62 17.09
C HIS A 30 10.22 -22.39 16.80
N ASP A 31 10.61 -22.34 15.53
CA ASP A 31 11.98 -22.09 15.13
C ASP A 31 12.44 -20.68 15.52
N PHE A 32 11.59 -19.67 15.29
CA PHE A 32 11.83 -18.30 15.77
C PHE A 32 12.04 -18.25 17.29
N ALA A 33 11.20 -18.94 18.07
CA ALA A 33 11.32 -18.97 19.52
C ALA A 33 12.63 -19.62 19.99
N ARG A 34 13.08 -20.69 19.31
CA ARG A 34 14.36 -21.36 19.60
C ARG A 34 15.56 -20.50 19.21
N GLU A 35 15.53 -19.92 18.01
CA GLU A 35 16.61 -19.09 17.45
C GLU A 35 16.88 -17.88 18.36
N THR A 36 15.81 -17.18 18.76
CA THR A 36 15.91 -15.97 19.59
C THR A 36 16.03 -16.24 21.08
N ARG A 37 15.88 -17.50 21.51
CA ARG A 37 15.72 -17.91 22.91
C ARG A 37 14.66 -17.08 23.62
N LEU A 38 13.44 -17.10 23.07
CA LEU A 38 12.34 -16.27 23.53
C LEU A 38 12.01 -16.54 25.00
N SER A 39 12.09 -15.50 25.84
CA SER A 39 11.75 -15.60 27.26
C SER A 39 10.25 -15.42 27.47
N THR A 40 9.75 -15.87 28.63
CA THR A 40 8.35 -15.66 29.03
C THR A 40 7.97 -14.18 29.05
N GLU A 41 8.86 -13.31 29.53
CA GLU A 41 8.63 -11.86 29.57
C GLU A 41 8.44 -11.29 28.16
N LYS A 42 9.31 -11.66 27.20
CA LYS A 42 9.19 -11.21 25.80
C LYS A 42 7.95 -11.79 25.12
N LEU A 43 7.59 -13.04 25.43
CA LEU A 43 6.35 -13.65 24.94
C LEU A 43 5.13 -12.88 25.44
N MET A 44 5.08 -12.54 26.73
CA MET A 44 3.98 -11.75 27.30
C MET A 44 3.90 -10.35 26.67
N ALA A 45 5.05 -9.69 26.45
CA ALA A 45 5.08 -8.41 25.74
C ALA A 45 4.54 -8.52 24.30
N GLY A 46 4.89 -9.59 23.57
CA GLY A 46 4.35 -9.86 22.23
C GLY A 46 2.84 -10.09 22.23
N ILE A 47 2.31 -10.85 23.20
CA ILE A 47 0.86 -11.06 23.36
C ILE A 47 0.16 -9.73 23.66
N GLN A 48 0.70 -8.93 24.58
CA GLN A 48 0.16 -7.61 24.91
C GLN A 48 0.18 -6.66 23.71
N PHE A 49 1.23 -6.72 22.88
CA PHE A 49 1.29 -5.97 21.62
C PHE A 49 0.15 -6.38 20.68
N LEU A 50 -0.05 -7.67 20.43
CA LEU A 50 -1.13 -8.17 19.57
C LEU A 50 -2.52 -7.83 20.13
N THR A 51 -2.69 -7.87 21.45
CA THR A 51 -3.94 -7.42 22.10
C THR A 51 -4.18 -5.93 21.89
N GLN A 52 -3.15 -5.09 21.97
CA GLN A 52 -3.29 -3.66 21.68
C GLN A 52 -3.63 -3.42 20.20
N VAL A 53 -3.04 -4.18 19.28
CA VAL A 53 -3.35 -4.11 17.84
C VAL A 53 -4.84 -4.34 17.63
N ASP A 54 -5.37 -5.43 18.19
CA ASP A 54 -6.79 -5.77 18.13
C ASP A 54 -7.69 -4.66 18.71
N GLN A 55 -7.35 -4.16 19.91
CA GLN A 55 -8.10 -3.08 20.57
C GLN A 55 -8.11 -1.76 19.78
N THR A 56 -7.16 -1.57 18.85
CA THR A 56 -7.06 -0.36 18.02
C THR A 56 -7.67 -0.55 16.63
N CYS A 57 -8.49 -1.58 16.44
CA CYS A 57 -9.28 -1.84 15.22
C CYS A 57 -10.78 -1.43 15.31
N PRO A 58 -11.20 -0.22 15.74
CA PRO A 58 -12.62 0.15 15.68
C PRO A 58 -13.06 0.54 14.27
N ASP A 59 -14.25 0.07 13.85
CA ASP A 59 -15.15 0.39 12.71
C ASP A 59 -14.57 0.76 11.32
N VAL A 60 -13.53 1.59 11.27
CA VAL A 60 -12.87 2.09 10.05
C VAL A 60 -11.34 1.88 10.04
N ARG A 61 -10.74 1.47 11.17
CA ARG A 61 -9.29 1.23 11.30
C ARG A 61 -9.04 -0.27 11.37
N GLN A 62 -8.14 -0.77 10.52
CA GLN A 62 -7.75 -2.19 10.47
C GLN A 62 -6.25 -2.31 10.78
N GLU A 63 -5.91 -2.35 12.07
CA GLU A 63 -4.53 -2.32 12.54
C GLU A 63 -3.77 -3.62 12.22
N PHE A 64 -4.46 -4.77 12.09
CA PHE A 64 -3.85 -6.00 11.62
C PHE A 64 -3.42 -5.94 10.15
N VAL A 65 -4.16 -5.21 9.31
CA VAL A 65 -3.74 -4.94 7.93
C VAL A 65 -2.49 -4.07 7.92
N LEU A 66 -2.45 -3.04 8.76
CA LEU A 66 -1.26 -2.21 8.90
C LEU A 66 -0.05 -2.99 9.43
N LEU A 67 -0.26 -3.89 10.39
CA LEU A 67 0.78 -4.78 10.90
C LEU A 67 1.31 -5.69 9.78
N SER A 68 0.41 -6.25 8.95
CA SER A 68 0.80 -7.06 7.78
C SER A 68 1.64 -6.28 6.78
N ASP A 69 1.30 -5.00 6.56
CA ASP A 69 2.04 -4.13 5.65
C ASP A 69 3.46 -3.84 6.16
N ILE A 70 3.61 -3.52 7.46
CA ILE A 70 4.93 -3.25 8.07
C ILE A 70 5.79 -4.52 8.15
N LEU A 71 5.18 -5.69 8.37
CA LEU A 71 5.87 -6.97 8.30
C LEU A 71 6.16 -7.43 6.86
N ARG A 72 5.73 -6.66 5.85
CA ARG A 72 5.83 -6.96 4.41
C ARG A 72 5.10 -8.22 3.96
N LEU A 73 4.23 -8.77 4.80
CA LEU A 73 3.49 -9.98 4.47
C LEU A 73 2.48 -9.72 3.34
N SER A 74 1.78 -8.59 3.37
CA SER A 74 0.82 -8.21 2.31
C SER A 74 1.47 -8.13 0.94
N LEU A 75 2.67 -7.52 0.85
CA LEU A 75 3.41 -7.39 -0.42
C LEU A 75 3.94 -8.74 -0.91
N LEU A 76 4.38 -9.60 0.00
CA LEU A 76 4.83 -10.94 -0.34
C LEU A 76 3.69 -11.77 -0.93
N VAL A 77 2.52 -11.78 -0.28
CA VAL A 77 1.33 -12.50 -0.76
C VAL A 77 0.88 -11.96 -2.12
N ASP A 78 0.79 -10.63 -2.30
CA ASP A 78 0.44 -10.04 -3.60
C ASP A 78 1.39 -10.48 -4.73
N SER A 79 2.69 -10.59 -4.44
CA SER A 79 3.67 -11.04 -5.43
C SER A 79 3.56 -12.53 -5.78
N ILE A 80 3.06 -13.35 -4.85
CA ILE A 80 2.82 -14.79 -5.05
C ILE A 80 1.55 -14.99 -5.89
N ASP A 81 0.48 -14.27 -5.57
CA ASP A 81 -0.82 -14.39 -6.24
C ASP A 81 -0.82 -13.78 -7.64
N HIS A 82 -0.04 -12.71 -7.84
CA HIS A 82 0.05 -11.97 -9.10
C HIS A 82 1.49 -11.93 -9.63
N PRO A 83 2.08 -13.09 -10.00
CA PRO A 83 3.45 -13.15 -10.49
C PRO A 83 3.55 -12.36 -11.81
N LYS A 84 4.42 -11.35 -11.82
CA LYS A 84 4.56 -10.46 -12.97
C LYS A 84 5.57 -10.99 -13.98
N PRO A 85 5.30 -10.87 -15.28
CA PRO A 85 6.30 -11.11 -16.29
C PRO A 85 7.40 -10.03 -16.20
N PRO A 86 8.61 -10.32 -16.71
CA PRO A 86 9.77 -9.44 -16.54
C PRO A 86 9.60 -8.00 -17.05
N ALA A 87 8.60 -7.73 -17.90
CA ALA A 87 8.32 -6.43 -18.50
C ALA A 87 7.01 -5.77 -18.03
N GLY A 88 6.19 -6.45 -17.21
CA GLY A 88 4.93 -5.90 -16.72
C GLY A 88 5.17 -4.83 -15.66
N THR A 89 4.35 -3.77 -15.64
CA THR A 89 4.46 -2.72 -14.61
C THR A 89 4.31 -3.32 -13.21
N GLU A 90 5.22 -3.01 -12.29
CA GLU A 90 5.22 -3.60 -10.95
C GLU A 90 3.97 -3.27 -10.12
N GLY A 91 3.49 -4.27 -9.38
CA GLY A 91 2.25 -4.22 -8.59
C GLY A 91 2.52 -3.95 -7.13
N ARG A 92 1.46 -3.56 -6.41
CA ARG A 92 1.52 -3.24 -4.98
C ARG A 92 0.20 -3.49 -4.28
N VAL A 93 0.33 -3.67 -2.97
CA VAL A 93 -0.77 -3.70 -2.01
C VAL A 93 -1.59 -2.40 -2.11
N LEU A 94 -2.90 -2.60 -2.09
CA LEU A 94 -3.90 -1.59 -2.39
C LEU A 94 -4.05 -0.49 -1.33
N GLY A 95 -3.61 -0.76 -0.09
CA GLY A 95 -3.77 0.10 1.07
C GLY A 95 -5.22 0.25 1.55
N PRO A 96 -5.43 0.77 2.77
CA PRO A 96 -6.75 0.83 3.41
C PRO A 96 -7.68 1.92 2.85
N PHE A 97 -7.17 2.80 1.98
CA PHE A 97 -7.89 3.98 1.51
C PHE A 97 -8.54 3.82 0.13
N ARG A 98 -8.61 2.61 -0.43
CA ARG A 98 -9.38 2.40 -1.66
C ARG A 98 -10.87 2.55 -1.37
N VAL A 99 -11.52 3.42 -2.13
CA VAL A 99 -12.98 3.57 -2.14
C VAL A 99 -13.51 2.84 -3.37
N HIS A 100 -14.52 1.99 -3.20
CA HIS A 100 -15.11 1.22 -4.31
C HIS A 100 -15.95 2.10 -5.25
N GLU A 101 -16.44 3.25 -4.77
CA GLU A 101 -17.37 4.16 -5.45
C GLU A 101 -16.68 5.46 -5.91
N ALA A 102 -15.46 5.39 -6.45
CA ALA A 102 -14.84 6.58 -7.05
C ALA A 102 -15.60 7.00 -8.33
N PRO A 103 -15.84 8.31 -8.55
CA PRO A 103 -16.57 8.79 -9.72
C PRO A 103 -15.82 8.43 -11.00
N SER A 104 -16.55 7.95 -12.01
CA SER A 104 -16.00 7.78 -13.36
C SER A 104 -15.96 9.13 -14.04
N VAL A 105 -14.77 9.55 -14.47
CA VAL A 105 -14.59 10.84 -15.16
C VAL A 105 -13.95 10.61 -16.54
N GLN A 106 -14.26 11.51 -17.48
CA GLN A 106 -13.55 11.56 -18.75
C GLN A 106 -12.17 12.19 -18.56
N ASN A 107 -11.28 12.03 -19.55
CA ASN A 107 -10.06 12.83 -19.61
C ASN A 107 -10.42 14.31 -19.39
N GLU A 108 -9.48 15.09 -18.85
CA GLU A 108 -9.62 16.55 -18.65
C GLU A 108 -10.63 17.00 -17.57
N SER A 109 -11.37 16.08 -16.93
CA SER A 109 -12.36 16.44 -15.90
C SER A 109 -11.70 16.94 -14.61
N GLN A 110 -12.18 18.07 -14.10
CA GLN A 110 -11.81 18.65 -12.80
C GLN A 110 -12.83 18.34 -11.68
N GLU A 111 -13.83 17.48 -11.95
CA GLU A 111 -14.95 17.24 -11.03
C GLU A 111 -14.60 16.30 -9.86
N ALA A 112 -13.47 15.60 -9.94
CA ALA A 112 -13.05 14.61 -8.95
C ALA A 112 -12.19 15.22 -7.83
N ASP A 113 -12.59 15.01 -6.57
CA ASP A 113 -11.76 15.34 -5.40
C ASP A 113 -10.70 14.24 -5.17
N ASN A 114 -9.58 14.36 -5.88
CA ASN A 114 -8.37 13.51 -5.75
C ASN A 114 -8.60 12.00 -5.95
N ARG A 115 -9.78 11.58 -6.42
CA ARG A 115 -10.19 10.18 -6.59
C ARG A 115 -11.12 10.07 -7.79
N CYS A 116 -10.73 9.27 -8.78
CA CYS A 116 -11.59 8.99 -9.93
C CYS A 116 -11.23 7.64 -10.58
N VAL A 117 -12.14 7.16 -11.43
CA VAL A 117 -11.89 6.11 -12.41
C VAL A 117 -11.83 6.76 -13.78
N ILE A 118 -10.70 6.62 -14.46
CA ILE A 118 -10.49 7.12 -15.83
C ILE A 118 -10.31 5.92 -16.75
N ARG A 119 -10.85 6.00 -17.96
CA ARG A 119 -10.64 4.99 -19.01
C ARG A 119 -9.74 5.58 -20.09
N SER A 120 -8.82 4.76 -20.59
CA SER A 120 -7.99 5.14 -21.72
C SER A 120 -8.86 5.47 -22.93
N ASP A 121 -8.42 6.45 -23.70
CA ASP A 121 -9.01 6.76 -25.00
C ASP A 121 -8.66 5.68 -26.04
N PRO A 122 -9.21 5.74 -27.27
CA PRO A 122 -8.89 4.79 -28.33
C PRO A 122 -7.42 4.75 -28.77
N THR A 123 -6.61 5.73 -28.34
CA THR A 123 -5.15 5.77 -28.57
C THR A 123 -4.36 5.15 -27.41
N SER A 124 -5.05 4.54 -26.44
CA SER A 124 -4.48 4.00 -25.20
C SER A 124 -3.86 5.06 -24.27
N SER A 125 -4.23 6.33 -24.46
CA SER A 125 -3.77 7.43 -23.62
C SER A 125 -4.81 7.78 -22.56
N LEU A 126 -4.36 8.19 -21.39
CA LEU A 126 -5.20 8.78 -20.34
C LEU A 126 -4.46 9.96 -19.73
N TRP A 127 -5.19 11.00 -19.36
CA TRP A 127 -4.61 12.15 -18.68
C TRP A 127 -5.64 12.89 -17.83
N PHE A 128 -5.17 13.52 -16.77
CA PHE A 128 -5.97 14.30 -15.82
C PHE A 128 -5.11 15.38 -15.16
N GLU A 129 -5.76 16.44 -14.69
CA GLU A 129 -5.13 17.45 -13.83
C GLU A 129 -5.31 17.04 -12.36
N ALA A 130 -4.26 17.19 -11.57
CA ALA A 130 -4.29 16.91 -10.14
C ALA A 130 -3.33 17.85 -9.40
N ILE A 131 -3.42 17.84 -8.07
CA ILE A 131 -2.42 18.48 -7.22
C ILE A 131 -1.20 17.58 -7.06
N VAL A 132 -0.01 18.19 -6.93
CA VAL A 132 1.22 17.44 -6.64
C VAL A 132 1.06 16.74 -5.29
N PRO A 133 1.19 15.40 -5.21
CA PRO A 133 1.04 14.68 -3.97
C PRO A 133 2.14 15.09 -2.98
N VAL A 134 1.76 15.22 -1.71
CA VAL A 134 2.65 15.53 -0.60
C VAL A 134 2.76 14.30 0.30
N PRO A 135 3.94 13.98 0.87
CA PRO A 135 4.06 12.92 1.87
C PRO A 135 3.05 13.09 3.01
N TYR A 136 2.38 12.00 3.39
CA TYR A 136 1.45 11.98 4.52
C TYR A 136 1.81 10.82 5.47
N PRO A 137 1.63 11.01 6.79
CA PRO A 137 2.01 10.00 7.76
C PRO A 137 0.98 8.85 7.80
N ILE A 138 1.48 7.64 8.01
CA ILE A 138 0.66 6.53 8.50
C ILE A 138 0.19 6.88 9.93
N PRO A 139 -1.02 6.50 10.35
CA PRO A 139 -1.42 6.58 11.76
C PRO A 139 -0.35 5.94 12.66
N ASN A 140 0.37 6.77 13.41
CA ASN A 140 1.50 6.36 14.23
C ASN A 140 1.18 6.35 15.74
N ASP A 141 -0.06 6.68 16.07
CA ASP A 141 -0.62 6.73 17.42
C ASP A 141 -0.98 5.34 17.97
N GLY A 142 -1.13 4.36 17.08
CA GLY A 142 -1.38 2.96 17.43
C GLY A 142 -0.12 2.14 17.77
N PRO A 143 -0.30 0.90 18.26
CA PRO A 143 0.80 0.00 18.60
C PRO A 143 1.72 -0.27 17.41
N VAL A 144 1.17 -0.36 16.20
CA VAL A 144 1.93 -0.62 14.98
C VAL A 144 2.83 0.57 14.62
N GLY A 145 2.35 1.80 14.83
CA GLY A 145 3.15 3.02 14.74
C GLY A 145 4.34 3.04 15.70
N LYS A 146 4.13 2.61 16.95
CA LYS A 146 5.20 2.50 17.94
C LYS A 146 6.25 1.46 17.56
N LEU A 147 5.82 0.32 17.01
CA LEU A 147 6.73 -0.72 16.49
C LEU A 147 7.60 -0.15 15.36
N LEU A 148 7.02 0.60 14.44
CA LEU A 148 7.74 1.24 13.34
C LEU A 148 8.85 2.17 13.84
N CYS A 149 8.58 2.99 14.87
CA CYS A 149 9.58 3.86 15.50
C CYS A 149 10.73 3.06 16.14
N ILE A 150 10.43 1.93 16.79
CA ILE A 150 11.46 1.06 17.41
C ILE A 150 12.37 0.46 16.35
N LEU A 151 11.81 0.09 15.20
CA LEU A 151 12.54 -0.49 14.08
C LEU A 151 13.37 0.55 13.30
N GLY A 152 13.27 1.84 13.63
CA GLY A 152 14.07 2.91 13.04
C GLY A 152 13.63 3.30 11.63
N PHE A 153 12.37 3.04 11.28
CA PHE A 153 11.81 3.37 9.96
C PHE A 153 10.98 4.65 10.04
N ASP A 154 11.19 5.56 9.07
CA ASP A 154 10.43 6.81 8.95
C ASP A 154 9.10 6.58 8.21
N PRO A 155 7.98 7.13 8.68
CA PRO A 155 6.66 6.93 8.08
C PRO A 155 6.56 7.50 6.65
N LEU A 156 6.30 6.64 5.66
CA LEU A 156 5.87 7.02 4.32
C LEU A 156 4.94 5.94 3.72
N ILE A 157 4.11 6.34 2.76
CA ILE A 157 3.06 5.55 2.09
C ILE A 157 3.27 5.56 0.57
N THR A 158 2.82 4.48 -0.09
CA THR A 158 3.04 4.13 -1.51
C THR A 158 2.22 4.91 -2.55
N ALA A 159 2.88 5.29 -3.66
CA ALA A 159 2.37 6.00 -4.85
C ALA A 159 3.37 5.85 -6.02
N LEU A 160 3.18 6.54 -7.16
CA LEU A 160 4.34 6.91 -7.98
C LEU A 160 5.22 7.85 -7.15
N TYR A 161 6.52 7.58 -7.09
CA TYR A 161 7.40 8.30 -6.18
C TYR A 161 8.07 9.44 -6.91
N ILE A 162 7.86 10.67 -6.46
CA ILE A 162 8.60 11.79 -7.00
C ILE A 162 10.07 11.61 -6.61
N LYS A 163 10.94 11.55 -7.62
CA LYS A 163 12.38 11.53 -7.48
C LYS A 163 12.85 12.70 -6.60
N ASP A 164 13.83 12.44 -5.74
CA ASP A 164 14.40 13.35 -4.75
C ASP A 164 13.41 13.77 -3.64
N SER A 165 12.34 12.99 -3.42
CA SER A 165 11.46 13.14 -2.26
C SER A 165 12.19 12.82 -0.96
N LEU A 166 11.84 13.52 0.13
CA LEU A 166 12.46 13.38 1.46
C LEU A 166 12.54 11.94 1.98
N TYR A 167 11.64 11.07 1.53
CA TYR A 167 11.50 9.70 2.03
C TYR A 167 11.68 8.63 0.94
N GLU A 168 12.23 8.99 -0.24
CA GLU A 168 12.45 8.05 -1.35
C GLU A 168 13.23 6.80 -0.91
N ASN A 169 14.24 6.96 -0.06
CA ASN A 169 15.10 5.85 0.37
C ASN A 169 14.75 5.27 1.76
N SER A 170 13.64 5.70 2.35
CA SER A 170 13.28 5.37 3.74
C SER A 170 11.79 5.09 3.93
N ASP A 171 11.15 4.48 2.93
CA ASP A 171 9.71 4.18 2.93
C ASP A 171 9.32 3.13 3.99
N ALA A 172 8.43 3.49 4.92
CA ALA A 172 8.04 2.68 6.08
C ALA A 172 7.46 1.30 5.75
N VAL A 173 6.79 1.18 4.61
CA VAL A 173 6.21 -0.11 4.16
C VAL A 173 7.04 -0.76 3.06
N PHE A 174 8.25 -0.27 2.82
CA PHE A 174 9.17 -0.76 1.79
C PHE A 174 8.52 -0.85 0.42
N GLY A 175 7.62 0.09 0.16
CA GLY A 175 6.92 0.20 -1.09
C GLY A 175 7.93 0.55 -2.18
N VAL A 176 8.69 1.65 -2.02
CA VAL A 176 9.55 2.24 -3.08
C VAL A 176 10.32 1.19 -3.86
N LYS A 177 10.09 1.19 -5.17
CA LYS A 177 10.85 0.40 -6.14
C LYS A 177 11.41 1.37 -7.16
N ALA A 178 12.67 1.19 -7.55
CA ALA A 178 13.36 2.12 -8.44
C ALA A 178 12.60 2.38 -9.74
N VAL A 179 11.92 1.36 -10.27
CA VAL A 179 11.12 1.46 -11.50
C VAL A 179 9.81 2.26 -11.34
N LEU A 180 9.39 2.54 -10.11
CA LEU A 180 8.20 3.33 -9.77
C LEU A 180 8.56 4.75 -9.31
N VAL A 181 9.85 5.12 -9.36
CA VAL A 181 10.33 6.49 -9.12
C VAL A 181 10.22 7.28 -10.43
N VAL A 182 9.50 8.39 -10.38
CA VAL A 182 9.19 9.26 -11.52
C VAL A 182 9.74 10.67 -11.27
N GLN A 183 10.22 11.30 -12.33
CA GLN A 183 10.68 12.68 -12.29
C GLN A 183 9.57 13.60 -12.81
N LEU A 184 9.30 14.68 -12.09
CA LEU A 184 8.40 15.72 -12.58
C LEU A 184 9.14 16.61 -13.56
N GLU A 185 8.58 16.77 -14.74
CA GLU A 185 9.11 17.61 -15.81
C GLU A 185 8.24 18.86 -15.97
N PRO A 186 8.77 20.01 -16.42
CA PRO A 186 7.93 21.14 -16.78
C PRO A 186 7.20 20.87 -18.09
N VAL A 187 5.89 21.17 -18.13
CA VAL A 187 5.11 21.19 -19.37
C VAL A 187 5.69 22.21 -20.35
N ASP A 188 5.96 21.78 -21.58
CA ASP A 188 6.43 22.64 -22.67
C ASP A 188 5.27 23.41 -23.36
N ASP A 189 5.59 24.34 -24.25
CA ASP A 189 4.62 25.19 -24.93
C ASP A 189 3.67 24.41 -25.87
N VAL A 190 4.10 23.26 -26.41
CA VAL A 190 3.24 22.40 -27.24
C VAL A 190 2.23 21.69 -26.34
N GLN A 191 2.71 21.05 -25.28
CA GLN A 191 1.91 20.34 -24.29
C GLN A 191 0.94 21.27 -23.56
N ALA A 192 1.37 22.49 -23.20
CA ALA A 192 0.54 23.52 -22.58
C ALA A 192 -0.69 23.82 -23.46
N ARG A 193 -0.49 23.95 -24.77
CA ARG A 193 -1.57 24.16 -25.73
C ARG A 193 -2.42 22.91 -25.94
N THR A 194 -1.81 21.72 -25.98
CA THR A 194 -2.51 20.45 -26.16
C THR A 194 -3.45 20.12 -24.99
N TYR A 195 -3.00 20.36 -23.77
CA TYR A 195 -3.74 19.98 -22.55
C TYR A 195 -4.46 21.15 -21.86
N GLY A 196 -4.37 22.36 -22.41
CA GLY A 196 -5.04 23.55 -21.86
C GLY A 196 -4.48 24.02 -20.51
N VAL A 197 -3.22 23.72 -20.20
CA VAL A 197 -2.55 24.08 -18.94
C VAL A 197 -1.49 25.15 -19.15
N LYS A 198 -1.03 25.78 -18.06
CA LYS A 198 0.04 26.78 -18.13
C LYS A 198 1.40 26.12 -18.45
N GLU A 199 2.20 26.74 -19.32
CA GLU A 199 3.61 26.35 -19.52
C GLU A 199 4.36 26.35 -18.17
N GLY A 200 5.17 25.32 -17.95
CA GLY A 200 5.88 25.10 -16.69
C GLY A 200 5.05 24.47 -15.56
N THR A 201 3.79 24.10 -15.82
CA THR A 201 3.04 23.18 -14.94
C THR A 201 3.83 21.89 -14.76
N LYS A 202 3.77 21.26 -13.57
CA LYS A 202 4.50 20.01 -13.32
C LYS A 202 3.79 18.84 -14.02
N LEU A 203 4.49 18.18 -14.90
CA LEU A 203 4.06 17.00 -15.63
C LEU A 203 4.61 15.74 -14.96
N LEU A 204 3.71 14.79 -14.70
CA LEU A 204 4.06 13.40 -14.42
C LEU A 204 3.69 12.59 -15.66
N ARG A 205 4.67 11.89 -16.25
CA ARG A 205 4.44 10.95 -17.35
C ARG A 205 4.84 9.55 -16.90
N TYR A 206 3.98 8.58 -17.16
CA TYR A 206 4.25 7.18 -16.85
C TYR A 206 3.50 6.26 -17.83
N ASP A 207 4.22 5.32 -18.44
CA ASP A 207 3.66 4.35 -19.36
C ASP A 207 3.37 3.05 -18.60
N PHE A 208 2.09 2.69 -18.49
CA PHE A 208 1.69 1.42 -17.89
C PHE A 208 1.80 0.30 -18.92
N VAL A 209 2.50 -0.76 -18.56
CA VAL A 209 2.58 -2.01 -19.33
C VAL A 209 1.65 -3.03 -18.67
N LEU A 210 0.60 -3.39 -19.39
CA LEU A 210 -0.41 -4.37 -19.00
C LEU A 210 -0.12 -5.70 -19.72
N ASP A 211 -0.45 -6.81 -19.05
CA ASP A 211 -0.33 -8.17 -19.60
C ASP A 211 -1.65 -8.66 -20.22
#